data_AF-A0A953UHY6-F1
#
_entry.id   AF-A0A953UHY6-F1
#
_cell.length_a   1.000
_cell.length_b   1.000
_cell.length_c   1.000
_cell.angle_alpha   90.00
_cell.angle_beta   90.00
_cell.angle_gamma   90.00
#
_symmetry.space_group_name_H-M   'P 1'
#
loop_
_entity.id
_entity.type
_entity.pdbx_description
1 polymer ?
#
loop_
_entity_poly.entity_id
_entity_poly.type
_entity_poly.pdbx_seq_one_letter_code
_entity_poly.pdbx_strand_id
1 'polypeptide(L)'
;MARKLGSRSEDWRARISAQRQSGASVKQFCARQGLTEQSFYYWRKRLQTTPSMRFALVEAEPRRGPAEHAALELVLTTGERLRIGAGVDATTLQQVLEAL
;
A
#
# COMPACT_ATOMS: atom_id res chain seq x y z
N MET A 1 0.96 -34.10 11.95
CA MET A 1 1.27 -33.03 12.92
C MET A 1 2.08 -31.94 12.24
N ALA A 2 1.47 -30.81 11.89
CA ALA A 2 2.12 -29.69 11.19
C ALA A 2 2.31 -28.49 12.14
N ARG A 3 3.41 -28.45 12.89
CA ARG A 3 3.80 -27.28 13.70
C ARG A 3 5.32 -27.22 13.82
N LYS A 4 5.95 -26.27 13.12
CA LYS A 4 7.29 -25.70 13.44
C LYS A 4 7.79 -24.59 12.50
N LEU A 5 7.04 -24.19 11.47
CA LEU A 5 7.45 -23.10 10.57
C LEU A 5 7.14 -21.69 11.11
N GLY A 6 6.08 -21.53 11.92
CA GLY A 6 5.70 -20.27 12.56
C GLY A 6 6.77 -19.77 13.54
N SER A 7 7.03 -20.56 14.60
CA SER A 7 8.01 -20.22 15.64
C SER A 7 9.38 -19.87 15.05
N ARG A 8 9.94 -20.70 14.16
CA ARG A 8 11.26 -20.42 13.57
C ARG A 8 11.27 -19.13 12.74
N SER A 9 10.18 -18.81 12.04
CA SER A 9 10.09 -17.57 11.25
C SER A 9 9.95 -16.33 12.14
N GLU A 10 9.19 -16.44 13.24
CA GLU A 10 9.02 -15.37 14.23
C GLU A 10 10.33 -15.10 14.99
N ASP A 11 11.03 -16.16 15.38
CA ASP A 11 12.37 -16.15 15.95
C ASP A 11 13.37 -15.37 15.09
N TRP A 12 13.33 -15.58 13.76
CA TRP A 12 14.20 -14.87 12.83
C TRP A 12 13.75 -13.42 12.60
N ARG A 13 12.45 -13.12 12.64
CA ARG A 13 11.97 -11.72 12.61
C ARG A 13 12.49 -10.94 13.81
N ALA A 14 12.39 -11.50 15.02
CA ALA A 14 12.91 -10.86 16.23
C ALA A 14 14.41 -10.57 16.13
N ARG A 15 15.20 -11.53 15.65
CA ARG A 15 16.65 -11.37 15.44
C ARG A 15 17.00 -10.31 14.39
N ILE A 16 16.26 -10.25 13.28
CA ILE A 16 16.45 -9.23 12.23
C ILE A 16 16.07 -7.84 12.76
N SER A 17 14.99 -7.72 13.53
CA SER A 17 14.60 -6.46 14.17
C SER A 17 15.63 -5.99 15.19
N ALA A 18 16.17 -6.89 16.01
CA ALA A 18 17.25 -6.57 16.96
C ALA A 18 18.52 -6.09 16.24
N GLN A 19 18.88 -6.71 15.12
CA GLN A 19 20.01 -6.24 14.30
C GLN A 19 19.77 -4.81 13.80
N ARG A 20 18.57 -4.51 13.27
CA ARG A 20 18.21 -3.16 12.79
C ARG A 20 18.25 -2.11 13.90
N GLN A 21 17.75 -2.44 15.09
CA GLN A 21 17.74 -1.54 16.24
C GLN A 21 19.15 -1.30 16.80
N SER A 22 20.02 -2.33 16.77
CA SER A 22 21.39 -2.21 17.28
C SER A 22 22.30 -1.33 16.41
N GLY A 23 21.92 -1.03 15.16
CA GLY A 23 22.76 -0.29 14.21
C GLY A 23 24.07 -0.98 13.83
N ALA A 24 24.36 -2.15 14.38
CA ALA A 24 25.58 -2.91 14.12
C ALA A 24 25.54 -3.55 12.73
N SER A 25 26.70 -3.67 12.09
CA SER A 25 26.82 -4.41 10.83
C SER A 25 26.37 -5.86 11.01
N VAL A 26 25.76 -6.44 9.96
CA VAL A 26 25.28 -7.83 9.95
C VAL A 26 26.37 -8.80 10.40
N LYS A 27 27.62 -8.59 9.96
CA LYS A 27 28.78 -9.40 10.35
C LYS A 27 29.04 -9.38 11.85
N GLN A 28 29.03 -8.19 12.45
CA GLN A 28 29.26 -8.01 13.89
C GLN A 28 28.10 -8.58 14.72
N PHE A 29 26.87 -8.39 14.27
CA PHE A 29 25.69 -8.97 14.90
C PHE A 29 25.71 -10.51 14.86
N CYS A 30 26.06 -11.08 13.69
CA CYS A 30 26.17 -12.53 13.52
C CYS A 30 27.26 -13.13 14.42
N ALA A 31 28.43 -12.48 14.49
CA ALA A 31 29.53 -12.92 15.36
C ALA A 31 29.13 -12.92 16.86
N ARG A 32 28.39 -11.90 17.32
CA ARG A 32 27.93 -11.82 18.73
C ARG A 32 26.85 -12.84 19.08
N GLN A 33 25.99 -13.18 18.12
CA GLN A 33 24.84 -14.08 18.33
C GLN A 33 25.15 -15.54 17.95
N GLY A 34 26.38 -15.86 17.53
CA GLY A 34 26.74 -17.20 17.06
C GLY A 34 26.00 -17.62 15.80
N LEU A 35 25.58 -16.66 14.96
CA LEU A 35 24.86 -16.90 13.72
C LEU A 35 25.81 -16.87 12.53
N THR A 36 25.49 -17.63 11.49
CA THR A 36 26.17 -17.50 10.21
C THR A 36 25.55 -16.39 9.38
N GLU A 37 26.39 -15.59 8.72
CA GLU A 37 25.93 -14.52 7.81
C GLU A 37 24.99 -15.08 6.72
N GLN A 38 25.31 -16.29 6.22
CA GLN A 38 24.53 -16.97 5.20
C GLN A 38 23.08 -17.24 5.66
N SER A 39 22.92 -17.77 6.88
CA SER A 39 21.59 -18.00 7.46
C SER A 39 20.84 -16.69 7.66
N PHE A 40 21.54 -15.65 8.10
CA PHE A 40 20.94 -14.33 8.30
C PHE A 40 20.41 -13.74 6.99
N TYR A 41 21.21 -13.74 5.92
CA TYR A 41 20.76 -13.25 4.62
C TYR A 41 19.64 -14.10 4.03
N TYR A 42 19.71 -15.43 4.17
CA TYR A 42 18.64 -16.33 3.75
C TYR A 42 17.31 -15.98 4.43
N TRP A 43 17.30 -15.85 5.76
CA TRP A 43 16.08 -15.53 6.51
C TRP A 43 15.62 -14.10 6.28
N ARG A 44 16.53 -13.14 6.13
CA ARG A 44 16.18 -11.77 5.76
C ARG A 44 15.52 -11.69 4.38
N LYS A 45 15.99 -12.46 3.40
CA LYS A 45 15.36 -12.54 2.07
C LYS A 45 13.99 -13.23 2.15
N ARG A 46 13.89 -14.31 2.92
CA ARG A 46 12.66 -15.09 3.08
C ARG A 46 11.56 -14.37 3.87
N LEU A 47 11.94 -13.54 4.84
CA LEU A 47 11.02 -12.79 5.72
C LEU A 47 10.74 -11.38 5.25
N GLN A 48 11.50 -10.87 4.27
CA GLN A 48 11.02 -9.77 3.45
C GLN A 48 9.84 -10.31 2.65
N THR A 49 8.65 -10.16 3.21
CA THR A 49 7.42 -10.17 2.44
C THR A 49 7.57 -9.06 1.41
N THR A 50 8.10 -9.38 0.23
CA THR A 50 7.75 -8.62 -0.96
C THR A 50 6.23 -8.55 -0.89
N PRO A 51 5.60 -7.36 -0.75
CA PRO A 51 4.17 -7.29 -0.92
C PRO A 51 3.96 -7.97 -2.26
N SER A 52 3.30 -9.12 -2.24
CA SER A 52 2.85 -9.71 -3.49
C SER A 52 2.08 -8.57 -4.10
N MET A 53 2.60 -8.01 -5.18
CA MET A 53 1.86 -7.05 -5.98
C MET A 53 0.68 -7.88 -6.49
N ARG A 54 -0.37 -7.92 -5.67
CA ARG A 54 -1.64 -8.50 -6.02
C ARG A 54 -2.17 -7.50 -7.02
N PHE A 55 -1.95 -7.80 -8.29
CA PHE A 55 -2.71 -7.19 -9.35
C PHE A 55 -4.16 -7.59 -9.08
N ALA A 56 -4.93 -6.66 -8.53
CA ALA A 56 -6.37 -6.80 -8.53
C ALA A 56 -6.81 -6.52 -9.97
N LEU A 57 -7.36 -7.53 -10.63
CA LEU A 57 -8.10 -7.32 -11.87
C LEU A 57 -9.35 -6.52 -11.48
N VAL A 58 -9.34 -5.22 -11.77
CA VAL A 58 -10.53 -4.40 -11.64
C VAL A 58 -11.31 -4.58 -12.93
N GLU A 59 -12.43 -5.30 -12.87
CA GLU A 59 -13.40 -5.30 -13.95
C GLU A 59 -13.92 -3.87 -14.09
N ALA A 60 -13.47 -3.17 -15.12
CA ALA A 60 -14.07 -1.93 -15.55
C ALA A 60 -15.43 -2.30 -16.15
N GLU A 61 -16.49 -2.24 -15.34
CA GLU A 61 -17.86 -2.29 -15.83
C GLU A 61 -17.96 -1.37 -17.06
N PRO A 62 -18.43 -1.86 -18.22
CA PRO A 62 -18.66 -1.01 -19.37
C PRO A 62 -19.66 0.05 -18.93
N ARG A 63 -19.18 1.30 -18.88
CA ARG A 63 -19.89 2.48 -18.41
C ARG A 63 -21.20 2.61 -19.21
N ARG A 64 -22.30 2.01 -18.73
CA ARG A 64 -23.64 2.17 -19.29
C ARG A 64 -24.18 3.51 -18.81
N GLY A 65 -23.85 4.53 -19.58
CA GLY A 65 -24.42 5.86 -19.53
C GLY A 65 -23.85 6.63 -20.71
N PRO A 66 -24.62 7.53 -21.36
CA PRO A 66 -24.06 8.38 -22.39
C PRO A 66 -22.80 9.03 -21.83
N ALA A 67 -21.72 8.97 -22.61
CA ALA A 67 -20.49 9.67 -22.31
C ALA A 67 -20.74 11.18 -22.47
N GLU A 68 -21.56 11.75 -21.59
CA GLU A 68 -21.47 13.17 -21.27
C GLU A 68 -20.23 13.29 -20.40
N HIS A 69 -19.08 13.39 -21.08
CA HIS A 69 -17.83 13.79 -20.48
C HIS A 69 -18.13 14.99 -19.57
N ALA A 70 -17.91 14.83 -18.26
CA ALA A 70 -17.92 15.99 -17.39
C ALA A 70 -16.87 16.94 -17.94
N ALA A 71 -17.29 18.11 -18.42
CA ALA A 71 -16.38 19.10 -18.95
C ALA A 71 -15.48 19.64 -17.84
N LEU A 72 -15.96 19.62 -16.58
CA LEU A 72 -15.25 20.10 -15.41
C LEU A 72 -15.50 19.16 -14.19
N GLU A 73 -14.45 18.90 -13.42
CA GLU A 73 -14.53 18.25 -12.10
C GLU A 73 -13.97 19.21 -11.04
N LEU A 74 -14.77 19.48 -10.00
CA LEU A 74 -14.39 20.29 -8.84
C LEU A 74 -14.09 19.37 -7.66
N VAL A 75 -12.97 19.59 -6.99
CA VAL A 75 -12.61 18.89 -5.76
C VAL A 75 -12.74 19.88 -4.61
N LEU A 76 -13.65 19.61 -3.68
CA LEU A 76 -13.85 20.43 -2.48
C LEU A 76 -12.76 20.13 -1.45
N THR A 77 -12.52 21.07 -0.54
CA THR A 77 -11.54 20.92 0.55
C THR A 77 -11.90 19.79 1.53
N THR A 78 -13.18 19.43 1.58
CA THR A 78 -13.74 18.29 2.33
C THR A 78 -13.46 16.93 1.67
N GLY A 79 -12.93 16.92 0.45
CA GLY A 79 -12.62 15.72 -0.32
C GLY A 79 -13.76 15.21 -1.21
N GLU A 80 -14.91 15.87 -1.18
CA GLU A 80 -16.04 15.61 -2.08
C GLU A 80 -15.70 16.08 -3.50
N ARG A 81 -16.28 15.41 -4.50
CA ARG A 81 -16.02 15.68 -5.93
C ARG A 81 -17.33 15.94 -6.65
N LEU A 82 -17.44 17.12 -7.23
CA LEU A 82 -18.59 17.53 -8.03
C LEU A 82 -18.20 17.45 -9.51
N ARG A 83 -19.02 16.76 -10.31
CA ARG A 83 -18.82 16.61 -11.76
C ARG A 83 -19.86 17.41 -12.51
N ILE A 84 -19.41 18.22 -13.45
CA ILE A 84 -20.25 19.13 -14.22
C ILE A 84 -20.28 18.68 -15.68
N GLY A 85 -21.46 18.29 -16.16
CA GLY A 85 -21.68 17.92 -17.55
C GLY A 85 -21.58 19.13 -18.50
N ALA A 86 -21.26 18.88 -19.77
CA ALA A 86 -21.04 19.91 -20.79
C ALA A 86 -22.29 20.75 -21.16
N GLY A 87 -23.46 20.44 -20.59
CA GLY A 87 -24.74 21.15 -20.84
C GLY A 87 -25.34 21.83 -19.61
N VAL A 88 -24.57 22.02 -18.52
CA VAL A 88 -25.09 22.71 -17.34
C VAL A 88 -25.34 24.19 -17.64
N ASP A 89 -26.50 24.70 -17.20
CA ASP A 89 -26.76 26.14 -17.22
C ASP A 89 -25.94 26.86 -16.15
N ALA A 90 -25.42 28.05 -16.48
CA ALA A 90 -24.58 28.83 -15.59
C ALA A 90 -25.30 29.25 -14.28
N THR A 91 -26.60 29.54 -14.35
CA THR A 91 -27.42 29.93 -13.19
C THR A 91 -27.55 28.77 -12.21
N THR A 92 -27.82 27.58 -12.74
CA THR A 92 -27.93 26.36 -11.94
C THR A 92 -26.59 26.02 -11.28
N LEU A 93 -25.49 26.16 -12.01
CA LEU A 93 -24.16 25.93 -11.45
C LEU A 93 -23.83 26.93 -10.33
N GLN A 94 -24.17 28.20 -10.52
CA GLN A 94 -23.96 29.24 -9.51
C GLN A 94 -24.74 28.95 -8.23
N GLN A 95 -26.02 28.60 -8.33
CA GLN A 95 -26.85 28.28 -7.17
C GLN A 95 -26.29 27.11 -6.35
N VAL A 96 -25.76 26.08 -7.01
CA VAL A 96 -25.14 24.94 -6.32
C VAL A 96 -23.84 25.37 -5.63
N LEU A 97 -23.01 26.19 -6.26
CA LEU A 97 -21.77 26.69 -5.66
C LEU A 97 -22.02 27.64 -4.48
N GLU A 98 -23.12 28.39 -4.47
CA GLU A 98 -23.51 29.25 -3.34
C GLU A 98 -24.02 28.46 -2.13
N ALA A 99 -24.48 27.23 -2.33
CA ALA A 99 -25.02 26.37 -1.27
C ALA A 99 -23.98 25.41 -0.67
N LEU A 100 -22.76 25.38 -1.22
CA LEU A 100 -21.61 24.57 -0.75
C LEU A 100 -20.70 25.41 0.16
#